data_AF-A0A0K9NW13-F1
#
_entry.id   AF-A0A0K9NW13-F1
#
_cell.length_a   1.000
_cell.length_b   1.000
_cell.length_c   1.000
_cell.angle_alpha   90.00
_cell.angle_beta   90.00
_cell.angle_gamma   90.00
#
_symmetry.space_group_name_H-M   'P 1'
#
loop_
_entity.id
_entity.type
_entity.pdbx_description
1 polymer ?
#
loop_
_entity_poly.entity_id
_entity_poly.type
_entity_poly.pdbx_seq_one_letter_code
_entity_poly.pdbx_strand_id
1 'polypeptide(L)'
;FGGSKIQTFMQQQIPDDSPLESTFITKSLNKAQERIEERAYQQRKNLFEYDDVLNKQRNIVYYERRQILESISVEKNIFAYGEQIITEILLELQTKPFQTSLILLENFFGKKESFKKFFEPTIDFNDLKLYLFQEFWILYTVKKIEFIIYGEGILETLERNLILINTDKIWREHLQRMNLLKEAVGWRGYGQRNPLYEYKQEAFTIFETREELLRHLVMYDLLRSAIL
;
A
#
# COMPACT_ATOMS: atom_id res chain seq x y z
N PHE A 1 -32.56 27.17 1.23
CA PHE A 1 -31.75 28.22 1.89
C PHE A 1 -32.56 29.46 2.28
N GLY A 2 -33.59 29.87 1.53
CA GLY A 2 -34.55 30.89 2.01
C GLY A 2 -35.61 30.38 3.00
N GLY A 3 -35.97 29.09 2.95
CA GLY A 3 -37.03 28.54 3.80
C GLY A 3 -38.42 29.05 3.40
N SER A 4 -39.44 28.21 3.55
CA SER A 4 -40.82 28.56 3.18
C SER A 4 -41.27 29.88 3.82
N LYS A 5 -40.83 30.15 5.06
CA LYS A 5 -41.16 31.36 5.83
C LYS A 5 -40.69 32.68 5.22
N ILE A 6 -39.50 32.75 4.60
CA ILE A 6 -39.02 33.99 3.97
C ILE A 6 -39.76 34.22 2.65
N GLN A 7 -40.08 33.12 1.94
CA GLN A 7 -40.86 33.18 0.72
C GLN A 7 -42.30 33.66 0.99
N THR A 8 -42.95 33.17 2.06
CA THR A 8 -44.28 33.65 2.46
C THR A 8 -44.26 35.12 2.88
N PHE A 9 -43.21 35.55 3.60
CA PHE A 9 -43.04 36.94 4.00
C PHE A 9 -42.85 37.87 2.78
N MET A 10 -42.03 37.49 1.80
CA MET A 10 -41.84 38.29 0.59
C MET A 10 -43.11 38.40 -0.25
N GLN A 11 -43.87 37.31 -0.39
CA GLN A 11 -45.15 37.31 -1.13
C GLN A 11 -46.26 38.14 -0.48
N GLN A 12 -46.23 38.32 0.85
CA GLN A 12 -47.30 39.00 1.59
C GLN A 12 -47.05 40.50 1.81
N GLN A 13 -45.80 40.97 1.78
CA GLN A 13 -45.43 42.29 2.30
C GLN A 13 -44.78 43.23 1.26
N ILE A 14 -44.52 42.77 0.03
CA ILE A 14 -43.64 43.49 -0.91
C ILE A 14 -44.25 43.48 -2.32
N PRO A 15 -44.51 44.66 -2.93
CA PRO A 15 -44.92 44.74 -4.34
C PRO A 15 -43.74 44.45 -5.28
N ASP A 16 -44.01 43.73 -6.38
CA ASP A 16 -43.03 43.04 -7.24
C ASP A 16 -41.92 43.94 -7.85
N ASP A 17 -42.13 45.25 -7.98
CA ASP A 17 -41.20 46.19 -8.63
C ASP A 17 -40.49 47.17 -7.66
N SER A 18 -40.59 46.95 -6.35
CA SER A 18 -39.95 47.83 -5.36
C SER A 18 -38.59 47.30 -4.86
N PRO A 19 -37.58 48.18 -4.64
CA PRO A 19 -36.32 47.77 -4.03
C PRO A 19 -36.51 47.13 -2.66
N LEU A 20 -35.87 45.98 -2.45
CA LEU A 20 -35.94 45.20 -1.23
C LEU A 20 -34.98 45.75 -0.15
N GLU A 21 -35.47 46.66 0.69
CA GLU A 21 -34.72 47.19 1.84
C GLU A 21 -35.23 46.58 3.15
N SER A 22 -34.67 45.44 3.56
CA SER A 22 -34.99 44.83 4.85
C SER A 22 -33.75 44.25 5.52
N THR A 23 -33.45 44.75 6.72
CA THR A 23 -32.34 44.25 7.55
C THR A 23 -32.48 42.76 7.89
N PHE A 24 -33.70 42.24 7.95
CA PHE A 24 -33.98 40.82 8.18
C PHE A 24 -33.58 39.96 6.97
N ILE A 25 -33.91 40.40 5.76
CA ILE A 25 -33.58 39.69 4.51
C ILE A 25 -32.07 39.71 4.29
N THR A 26 -31.41 40.86 4.47
CA THR A 26 -29.94 40.98 4.38
C THR A 26 -29.23 40.06 5.37
N LYS A 27 -29.69 39.99 6.64
CA LYS A 27 -29.14 39.06 7.64
C LYS A 27 -29.32 37.60 7.23
N SER A 28 -30.46 37.25 6.64
CA SER A 28 -30.70 35.88 6.17
C SER A 28 -29.84 35.54 4.95
N LEU A 29 -29.63 36.49 4.03
CA LEU A 29 -28.74 36.34 2.89
C LEU A 29 -27.31 36.10 3.36
N ASN A 30 -26.80 36.94 4.27
CA ASN A 30 -25.45 36.81 4.83
C ASN A 30 -25.27 35.45 5.53
N LYS A 31 -26.24 35.00 6.33
CA LYS A 31 -26.20 33.65 6.95
C LYS A 31 -26.23 32.52 5.94
N ALA A 32 -26.98 32.67 4.84
CA ALA A 32 -27.00 31.68 3.78
C ALA A 32 -25.65 31.62 3.05
N GLN A 33 -25.04 32.76 2.79
CA GLN A 33 -23.71 32.87 2.22
C GLN A 33 -22.65 32.25 3.14
N GLU A 34 -22.62 32.61 4.42
CA GLU A 34 -21.70 32.06 5.42
C GLU A 34 -21.80 30.52 5.49
N ARG A 35 -23.01 29.96 5.46
CA ARG A 35 -23.22 28.50 5.41
C ARG A 35 -22.69 27.85 4.13
N ILE A 36 -22.83 28.51 2.99
CA ILE A 36 -22.30 28.01 1.72
C ILE A 36 -20.77 28.03 1.76
N GLU A 37 -20.18 29.11 2.27
CA GLU A 37 -18.74 29.26 2.44
C GLU A 37 -18.19 28.20 3.40
N GLU A 38 -18.84 28.00 4.55
CA GLU A 38 -18.49 26.97 5.53
C GLU A 38 -18.59 25.56 4.92
N ARG A 39 -19.67 25.27 4.18
CA ARG A 39 -19.82 23.99 3.47
C ARG A 39 -18.71 23.77 2.45
N ALA A 40 -18.38 24.80 1.66
CA ALA A 40 -17.32 24.73 0.66
C ALA A 40 -15.93 24.60 1.31
N TYR A 41 -15.71 25.24 2.47
CA TYR A 41 -14.50 25.08 3.26
C TYR A 41 -14.38 23.64 3.79
N GLN A 42 -15.44 23.09 4.39
CA GLN A 42 -15.42 21.74 4.94
C GLN A 42 -15.19 20.68 3.85
N GLN A 43 -15.78 20.83 2.66
CA GLN A 43 -15.54 19.95 1.53
C GLN A 43 -14.07 19.95 1.11
N ARG A 44 -13.45 21.14 1.01
CA ARG A 44 -12.03 21.29 0.66
C ARG A 44 -11.11 20.72 1.74
N LYS A 45 -11.42 20.98 3.01
CA LYS A 45 -10.70 20.42 4.15
C LYS A 45 -10.71 18.89 4.13
N ASN A 46 -11.89 18.29 3.96
CA ASN A 46 -12.01 16.84 3.87
C ASN A 46 -11.17 16.30 2.70
N LEU A 47 -11.29 16.88 1.49
CA LEU A 47 -10.50 16.46 0.33
C LEU A 47 -9.00 16.51 0.61
N PHE A 48 -8.52 17.61 1.21
CA PHE A 48 -7.14 17.79 1.60
C PHE A 48 -6.67 16.74 2.60
N GLU A 49 -7.46 16.42 3.63
CA GLU A 49 -7.09 15.44 4.65
C GLU A 49 -6.96 14.02 4.10
N TYR A 50 -7.79 13.62 3.12
CA TYR A 50 -7.65 12.34 2.42
C TYR A 50 -6.43 12.32 1.49
N ASP A 51 -6.15 13.43 0.81
CA ASP A 51 -5.02 13.56 -0.11
C ASP A 51 -3.67 13.60 0.64
N ASP A 52 -3.60 14.24 1.82
CA ASP A 52 -2.39 14.29 2.65
C ASP A 52 -1.83 12.90 2.97
N VAL A 53 -2.71 11.92 3.22
CA VAL A 53 -2.32 10.53 3.45
C VAL A 53 -1.65 9.93 2.21
N LEU A 54 -2.29 10.09 1.04
CA LEU A 54 -1.76 9.59 -0.23
C LEU A 54 -0.47 10.30 -0.62
N ASN A 55 -0.36 11.59 -0.34
CA ASN A 55 0.83 12.38 -0.64
C ASN A 55 2.04 11.90 0.17
N LYS A 56 1.85 11.62 1.47
CA LYS A 56 2.91 11.04 2.32
C LYS A 56 3.36 9.68 1.80
N GLN A 57 2.43 8.79 1.49
CA GLN A 57 2.74 7.48 0.90
C GLN A 57 3.48 7.62 -0.42
N ARG A 58 3.01 8.50 -1.31
CA ARG A 58 3.62 8.78 -2.61
C ARG A 58 5.07 9.24 -2.48
N ASN A 59 5.35 10.14 -1.54
CA ASN A 59 6.71 10.63 -1.30
C ASN A 59 7.66 9.49 -0.91
N ILE A 60 7.19 8.55 -0.08
CA ILE A 60 7.97 7.35 0.30
C ILE A 60 8.23 6.48 -0.93
N VAL A 61 7.19 6.12 -1.69
CA VAL A 61 7.33 5.28 -2.89
C VAL A 61 8.27 5.92 -3.92
N TYR A 62 8.17 7.22 -4.13
CA TYR A 62 9.02 7.94 -5.09
C TYR A 62 10.46 8.06 -4.62
N TYR A 63 10.67 8.17 -3.31
CA TYR A 63 12.00 8.11 -2.72
C TYR A 63 12.62 6.73 -2.92
N GLU A 64 11.93 5.65 -2.55
CA GLU A 64 12.39 4.26 -2.74
C GLU A 64 12.70 3.98 -4.21
N ARG A 65 11.78 4.34 -5.12
CA ARG A 65 11.96 4.16 -6.56
C ARG A 65 13.20 4.89 -7.08
N ARG A 66 13.44 6.12 -6.61
CA ARG A 66 14.62 6.90 -7.00
C ARG A 66 15.91 6.23 -6.51
N GLN A 67 15.93 5.72 -5.29
CA GLN A 67 17.08 5.00 -4.75
C GLN A 67 17.45 3.79 -5.64
N ILE A 68 16.47 3.05 -6.15
CA ILE A 68 16.69 1.90 -7.05
C ILE A 68 17.15 2.34 -8.45
N LEU A 69 16.65 3.47 -8.96
CA LEU A 69 17.06 4.01 -10.26
C LEU A 69 18.52 4.53 -10.24
N GLU A 70 18.92 5.14 -9.14
CA GLU A 70 20.25 5.74 -8.97
C GLU A 70 21.29 4.71 -8.49
N SER A 71 20.86 3.54 -8.01
CA SER A 71 21.78 2.51 -7.51
C SER A 71 22.49 1.76 -8.63
N ILE A 72 23.76 1.47 -8.39
CA ILE A 72 24.58 0.64 -9.29
C ILE A 72 24.19 -0.85 -9.16
N SER A 73 23.91 -1.28 -7.92
CA SER A 73 23.49 -2.65 -7.59
C SER A 73 22.45 -2.62 -6.47
N VAL A 74 21.52 -3.57 -6.51
CA VAL A 74 20.47 -3.81 -5.51
C VAL A 74 20.62 -5.15 -4.82
N GLU A 75 21.79 -5.79 -4.96
CA GLU A 75 22.10 -7.10 -4.39
C GLU A 75 21.81 -7.15 -2.87
N LYS A 76 22.16 -6.09 -2.14
CA LYS A 76 21.85 -5.97 -0.69
C LYS A 76 20.35 -6.02 -0.40
N ASN A 77 19.52 -5.40 -1.25
CA ASN A 77 18.07 -5.42 -1.11
C ASN A 77 17.54 -6.83 -1.34
N ILE A 78 18.05 -7.55 -2.35
CA ILE A 78 17.66 -8.93 -2.65
C ILE A 78 17.99 -9.86 -1.46
N PHE A 79 19.19 -9.74 -0.89
CA PHE A 79 19.56 -10.52 0.30
C PHE A 79 18.63 -10.23 1.48
N ALA A 80 18.39 -8.95 1.78
CA ALA A 80 17.48 -8.55 2.84
C ALA A 80 16.05 -9.08 2.62
N TYR A 81 15.56 -9.04 1.38
CA TYR A 81 14.23 -9.55 1.04
C TYR A 81 14.12 -11.06 1.25
N GLY A 82 15.11 -11.83 0.80
CA GLY A 82 15.14 -13.28 0.99
C GLY A 82 15.20 -13.67 2.46
N GLU A 83 16.10 -13.05 3.24
CA GLU A 83 16.26 -13.33 4.68
C GLU A 83 15.00 -12.96 5.48
N GLN A 84 14.34 -11.87 5.10
CA GLN A 84 13.09 -11.45 5.73
C GLN A 84 11.96 -12.43 5.44
N ILE A 85 11.77 -12.85 4.17
CA ILE A 85 10.76 -13.85 3.80
C ILE A 85 10.99 -15.17 4.56
N ILE A 86 12.24 -15.64 4.65
CA ILE A 86 12.56 -16.85 5.39
C ILE A 86 12.21 -16.69 6.87
N THR A 87 12.53 -15.53 7.47
CA THR A 87 12.18 -15.24 8.87
C THR A 87 10.67 -15.22 9.08
N GLU A 88 9.92 -14.63 8.15
CA GLU A 88 8.44 -14.59 8.17
C GLU A 88 7.86 -16.01 8.09
N ILE A 89 8.35 -16.86 7.16
CA ILE A 89 7.93 -18.26 7.04
C ILE A 89 8.26 -19.07 8.31
N LEU A 90 9.40 -18.84 8.94
CA LEU A 90 9.79 -19.48 10.21
C LEU A 90 8.90 -19.05 11.37
N LEU A 91 8.44 -17.80 11.39
CA LEU A 91 7.48 -17.34 12.39
C LEU A 91 6.10 -17.96 12.17
N GLU A 92 5.68 -18.12 10.90
CA GLU A 92 4.46 -18.86 10.58
C GLU A 92 4.54 -20.34 11.00
N LEU A 93 5.71 -20.97 10.90
CA LEU A 93 5.96 -22.35 11.34
C LEU A 93 5.66 -22.55 12.83
N GLN A 94 5.85 -21.54 13.67
CA GLN A 94 5.56 -21.63 15.11
C GLN A 94 4.06 -21.60 15.42
N THR A 95 3.24 -21.06 14.51
CA THR A 95 1.82 -20.76 14.76
C THR A 95 0.85 -21.62 13.96
N LYS A 96 1.26 -22.08 12.77
CA LYS A 96 0.42 -22.83 11.81
C LYS A 96 0.79 -24.31 11.73
N PRO A 97 -0.12 -25.17 11.20
CA PRO A 97 0.20 -26.57 10.97
C PRO A 97 1.35 -26.75 9.98
N PHE A 98 2.24 -27.68 10.31
CA PHE A 98 3.49 -27.97 9.61
C PHE A 98 3.39 -28.16 8.08
N GLN A 99 2.30 -28.76 7.60
CA GLN A 99 2.12 -29.03 6.17
C GLN A 99 2.02 -27.76 5.32
N THR A 100 1.37 -26.72 5.84
CA THR A 100 1.15 -25.48 5.09
C THR A 100 2.44 -24.71 4.91
N SER A 101 3.26 -24.63 5.95
CA SER A 101 4.54 -23.93 5.92
C SER A 101 5.61 -24.68 5.14
N LEU A 102 5.61 -26.02 5.15
CA LEU A 102 6.49 -26.80 4.28
C LEU A 102 6.23 -26.48 2.81
N ILE A 103 4.96 -26.36 2.41
CA ILE A 103 4.58 -25.96 1.05
C ILE A 103 5.10 -24.55 0.72
N LEU A 104 5.08 -23.61 1.67
CA LEU A 104 5.62 -22.26 1.46
C LEU A 104 7.13 -22.28 1.21
N LEU A 105 7.89 -23.05 2.00
CA LEU A 105 9.33 -23.24 1.79
C LEU A 105 9.62 -23.92 0.45
N GLU A 106 8.90 -24.99 0.13
CA GLU A 106 9.03 -25.70 -1.14
C GLU A 106 8.74 -24.77 -2.34
N ASN A 107 7.73 -23.90 -2.22
CA ASN A 107 7.38 -22.92 -3.25
C ASN A 107 8.40 -21.80 -3.41
N PHE A 108 9.02 -21.37 -2.29
CA PHE A 108 10.04 -20.33 -2.29
C PHE A 108 11.35 -20.83 -2.92
N PHE A 109 11.85 -21.99 -2.47
CA PHE A 109 13.09 -22.57 -2.99
C PHE A 109 12.91 -23.34 -4.31
N GLY A 110 11.67 -23.63 -4.72
CA GLY A 110 11.36 -24.42 -5.91
C GLY A 110 11.74 -25.90 -5.80
N LYS A 111 12.09 -26.38 -4.59
CA LYS A 111 12.53 -27.76 -4.32
C LYS A 111 11.51 -28.47 -3.43
N LYS A 112 10.77 -29.43 -3.98
CA LYS A 112 9.64 -30.12 -3.32
C LYS A 112 10.02 -31.22 -2.31
N GLU A 113 11.28 -31.65 -2.26
CA GLU A 113 11.65 -32.84 -1.47
C GLU A 113 12.85 -32.63 -0.54
N SER A 114 13.54 -31.49 -0.63
CA SER A 114 14.79 -31.26 0.12
C SER A 114 14.57 -31.03 1.61
N PHE A 115 13.43 -30.45 2.00
CA PHE A 115 13.23 -29.96 3.38
C PHE A 115 12.62 -31.01 4.33
N LYS A 116 12.03 -32.09 3.81
CA LYS A 116 11.39 -33.13 4.65
C LYS A 116 12.35 -33.81 5.63
N LYS A 117 13.65 -33.85 5.30
CA LYS A 117 14.70 -34.48 6.13
C LYS A 117 15.09 -33.66 7.36
N PHE A 118 14.80 -32.36 7.37
CA PHE A 118 15.24 -31.44 8.41
C PHE A 118 14.15 -31.10 9.43
N PHE A 119 12.97 -31.69 9.31
CA PHE A 119 11.90 -31.52 10.30
C PHE A 119 11.72 -32.78 11.14
N GLU A 120 12.82 -33.47 11.43
CA GLU A 120 12.88 -34.42 12.53
C GLU A 120 12.76 -33.65 13.87
N PRO A 121 12.22 -34.27 14.94
CA PRO A 121 11.61 -33.55 16.08
C PRO A 121 12.56 -32.73 16.98
N THR A 122 13.84 -32.62 16.63
CA THR A 122 14.92 -32.21 17.53
C THR A 122 15.79 -31.07 17.01
N ILE A 123 15.40 -30.36 15.95
CA ILE A 123 16.21 -29.26 15.41
C ILE A 123 15.86 -27.94 16.10
N ASP A 124 16.88 -27.22 16.57
CA ASP A 124 16.71 -25.86 17.11
C ASP A 124 16.26 -24.90 15.99
N PHE A 125 15.33 -24.01 16.30
CA PHE A 125 14.80 -23.03 15.34
C PHE A 125 15.91 -22.11 14.80
N ASN A 126 16.93 -21.82 15.61
CA ASN A 126 18.06 -21.00 15.18
C ASN A 126 18.93 -21.74 14.15
N ASP A 127 19.18 -23.02 14.36
CA ASP A 127 19.95 -23.84 13.42
C ASP A 127 19.22 -23.98 12.08
N LEU A 128 17.90 -24.18 12.12
CA LEU A 128 17.08 -24.19 10.91
C LEU A 128 17.12 -22.84 10.17
N LYS A 129 17.07 -21.72 10.90
CA LYS A 129 17.17 -20.38 10.31
C LYS A 129 18.50 -20.17 9.59
N LEU A 130 19.60 -20.50 10.25
CA LEU A 130 20.95 -20.38 9.68
C LEU A 130 21.09 -21.26 8.43
N TYR A 131 20.58 -22.49 8.49
CA TYR A 131 20.59 -23.39 7.34
C TYR A 131 19.82 -22.82 6.14
N LEU A 132 18.59 -22.32 6.35
CA LEU A 132 17.79 -21.75 5.27
C LEU A 132 18.44 -20.50 4.66
N PHE A 133 19.09 -19.66 5.47
CA PHE A 133 19.85 -18.52 4.98
C PHE A 133 21.02 -18.96 4.10
N GLN A 134 21.79 -19.96 4.55
CA GLN A 134 22.90 -20.50 3.75
C GLN A 134 22.43 -21.09 2.43
N GLU A 135 21.34 -21.89 2.45
CA GLU A 135 20.76 -22.46 1.24
C GLU A 135 20.30 -21.36 0.27
N PHE A 136 19.69 -20.29 0.79
CA PHE A 136 19.30 -19.14 -0.01
C PHE A 136 20.50 -18.42 -0.62
N TRP A 137 21.56 -18.17 0.14
CA TRP A 137 22.77 -17.55 -0.37
C TRP A 137 23.45 -18.39 -1.46
N ILE A 138 23.47 -19.72 -1.30
CA ILE A 138 23.98 -20.63 -2.33
C ILE A 138 23.11 -20.55 -3.58
N LEU A 139 21.78 -20.59 -3.45
CA LEU A 139 20.85 -20.48 -4.57
C LEU A 139 21.06 -19.19 -5.36
N TYR A 140 21.16 -18.05 -4.67
CA TYR A 140 21.43 -16.76 -5.29
C TYR A 140 22.79 -16.75 -6.00
N THR A 141 23.83 -17.29 -5.36
CA THR A 141 25.19 -17.34 -5.94
C THR A 141 25.24 -18.19 -7.21
N VAL A 142 24.59 -19.36 -7.20
CA VAL A 142 24.45 -20.22 -8.39
C VAL A 142 23.78 -19.45 -9.52
N LYS A 143 22.71 -18.72 -9.21
CA LYS A 143 22.01 -17.91 -10.19
C LYS A 143 22.87 -16.77 -10.73
N LYS A 144 23.64 -16.10 -9.88
CA LYS A 144 24.60 -15.08 -10.30
C LYS A 144 25.62 -15.63 -11.30
N ILE A 145 26.18 -16.81 -11.03
CA ILE A 145 27.11 -17.48 -11.93
C ILE A 145 26.45 -17.82 -13.27
N GLU A 146 25.22 -18.33 -13.26
CA GLU A 146 24.45 -18.64 -14.48
C GLU A 146 24.32 -17.41 -15.38
N PHE A 147 23.93 -16.26 -14.82
CA PHE A 147 23.78 -15.01 -15.59
C PHE A 147 25.11 -14.45 -16.09
N ILE A 148 26.19 -14.58 -15.31
CA ILE A 148 27.53 -14.13 -15.72
C ILE A 148 28.01 -14.84 -17.01
N ILE A 149 27.61 -16.09 -17.23
CA ILE A 149 27.95 -16.83 -18.47
C ILE A 149 27.40 -16.12 -19.71
N TYR A 150 26.25 -15.46 -19.61
CA TYR A 150 25.60 -14.76 -20.73
C TYR A 150 26.07 -13.32 -20.91
N GLY A 151 26.58 -12.68 -19.86
CA GLY A 151 27.18 -11.35 -19.93
C GLY A 151 27.24 -10.63 -18.58
N GLU A 152 28.24 -9.75 -18.45
CA GLU A 152 28.43 -8.93 -17.24
C GLU A 152 27.31 -7.87 -17.09
N GLY A 153 26.82 -7.66 -15.87
CA GLY A 153 25.85 -6.61 -15.57
C GLY A 153 24.38 -6.93 -15.91
N ILE A 154 24.11 -8.10 -16.50
CA ILE A 154 22.75 -8.51 -16.89
C ILE A 154 21.90 -8.74 -15.64
N LEU A 155 22.43 -9.44 -14.64
CA LEU A 155 21.69 -9.73 -13.41
C LEU A 155 21.35 -8.44 -12.66
N GLU A 156 22.32 -7.54 -12.48
CA GLU A 156 22.13 -6.28 -11.76
C GLU A 156 21.07 -5.39 -12.45
N THR A 157 21.05 -5.42 -13.78
CA THR A 157 20.02 -4.72 -14.56
C THR A 157 18.66 -5.40 -14.42
N LEU A 158 18.62 -6.73 -14.45
CA LEU A 158 17.40 -7.50 -14.25
C LEU A 158 16.82 -7.28 -12.86
N GLU A 159 17.62 -7.34 -11.80
CA GLU A 159 17.19 -7.12 -10.41
C GLU A 159 16.55 -5.75 -10.23
N ARG A 160 17.21 -4.68 -10.71
CA ARG A 160 16.65 -3.32 -10.67
C ARG A 160 15.34 -3.24 -11.44
N ASN A 161 15.30 -3.80 -12.65
CA ASN A 161 14.09 -3.79 -13.48
C ASN A 161 12.93 -4.55 -12.81
N LEU A 162 13.19 -5.72 -12.21
CA LEU A 162 12.18 -6.49 -11.48
C LEU A 162 11.62 -5.69 -10.30
N ILE A 163 12.48 -5.06 -9.50
CA ILE A 163 12.04 -4.22 -8.39
C ILE A 163 11.16 -3.07 -8.92
N LEU A 164 11.62 -2.33 -9.93
CA LEU A 164 10.89 -1.18 -10.47
C LEU A 164 9.54 -1.55 -11.07
N ILE A 165 9.48 -2.61 -11.89
CA ILE A 165 8.24 -3.09 -12.52
C ILE A 165 7.24 -3.52 -11.45
N ASN A 166 7.69 -4.28 -10.45
CA ASN A 166 6.82 -4.74 -9.38
C ASN A 166 6.38 -3.60 -8.45
N THR A 167 7.25 -2.64 -8.13
CA THR A 167 6.88 -1.42 -7.39
C THR A 167 5.79 -0.66 -8.12
N ASP A 168 5.92 -0.45 -9.44
CA ASP A 168 4.94 0.28 -10.24
C ASP A 168 3.60 -0.45 -10.34
N LYS A 169 3.64 -1.78 -10.51
CA LYS A 169 2.43 -2.62 -10.53
C LYS A 169 1.68 -2.54 -9.20
N ILE A 170 2.40 -2.75 -8.09
CA ILE A 170 1.81 -2.74 -6.76
C ILE A 170 1.29 -1.34 -6.41
N TRP A 171 2.03 -0.27 -6.75
CA TRP A 171 1.58 1.09 -6.48
C TRP A 171 0.30 1.44 -7.24
N ARG A 172 0.16 0.99 -8.49
CA ARG A 172 -1.09 1.16 -9.25
C ARG A 172 -2.27 0.45 -8.59
N GLU A 173 -2.06 -0.79 -8.15
CA GLU A 173 -3.09 -1.55 -7.42
C GLU A 173 -3.43 -0.89 -6.07
N HIS A 174 -2.43 -0.37 -5.36
CA HIS A 174 -2.61 0.40 -4.13
C HIS A 174 -3.50 1.62 -4.35
N LEU A 175 -3.23 2.43 -5.38
CA LEU A 175 -4.06 3.61 -5.70
C LEU A 175 -5.53 3.23 -5.98
N GLN A 176 -5.76 2.10 -6.65
CA GLN A 176 -7.11 1.58 -6.86
C GLN A 176 -7.77 1.18 -5.53
N ARG A 177 -7.06 0.45 -4.65
CA ARG A 177 -7.56 0.08 -3.32
C ARG A 177 -7.87 1.30 -2.46
N MET A 178 -7.03 2.33 -2.54
CA MET A 178 -7.22 3.59 -1.82
C MET A 178 -8.46 4.36 -2.26
N ASN A 179 -8.77 4.35 -3.56
CA ASN A 179 -10.02 4.93 -4.08
C ASN A 179 -11.24 4.18 -3.55
N LEU A 180 -11.23 2.84 -3.60
CA LEU A 180 -12.31 2.01 -3.06
C LEU A 180 -12.47 2.19 -1.54
N LEU A 181 -11.36 2.28 -0.81
CA LEU A 181 -11.37 2.52 0.63
C LEU A 181 -12.03 3.86 0.97
N LYS A 182 -11.69 4.92 0.22
CA LYS A 182 -12.30 6.25 0.42
C LYS A 182 -13.81 6.22 0.25
N GLU A 183 -14.32 5.48 -0.74
CA GLU A 183 -15.76 5.30 -0.95
C GLU A 183 -16.40 4.47 0.17
N ALA A 184 -15.78 3.34 0.54
CA ALA A 184 -16.27 2.42 1.56
C ALA A 184 -16.40 3.09 2.94
N VAL A 185 -15.39 3.87 3.32
CA VAL A 185 -15.34 4.54 4.63
C VAL A 185 -16.36 5.68 4.73
N GLY A 186 -16.75 6.28 3.59
CA GLY A 186 -17.88 7.21 3.53
C GLY A 186 -19.18 6.61 4.10
N TRP A 187 -19.45 5.33 3.82
CA TRP A 187 -20.63 4.63 4.35
C TRP A 187 -20.53 4.32 5.85
N ARG A 188 -19.32 4.20 6.41
CA ARG A 188 -19.14 3.96 7.85
C ARG A 188 -19.48 5.16 8.73
N GLY A 189 -19.53 6.36 8.13
CA GLY A 189 -20.03 7.56 8.78
C GLY A 189 -21.48 7.42 9.25
N TYR A 190 -22.30 6.59 8.60
CA TYR A 190 -23.66 6.28 9.06
C TYR A 190 -23.68 5.49 10.39
N GLY A 191 -22.61 4.75 10.69
CA GLY A 191 -22.42 3.99 11.93
C GLY A 191 -21.79 4.78 13.07
N GLN A 192 -21.81 6.11 13.02
CA GLN A 192 -21.24 7.02 14.05
C GLN A 192 -19.72 6.88 14.26
N ARG A 193 -19.01 6.23 13.34
CA ARG A 193 -17.55 6.19 13.34
C ARG A 193 -16.99 7.37 12.56
N ASN A 194 -15.81 7.86 12.94
CA ASN A 194 -15.12 8.92 12.20
C ASN A 194 -14.51 8.36 10.91
N PRO A 195 -15.02 8.73 9.72
CA PRO A 195 -14.52 8.19 8.46
C PRO A 195 -13.04 8.49 8.23
N LEU A 196 -12.58 9.69 8.56
CA LEU A 196 -11.19 10.06 8.30
C LEU A 196 -10.19 9.21 9.10
N TYR A 197 -10.53 8.91 10.36
CA TYR A 197 -9.69 8.11 11.22
C TYR A 197 -9.58 6.67 10.71
N GLU A 198 -10.72 6.06 10.38
CA GLU A 198 -10.80 4.70 9.81
C GLU A 198 -10.04 4.60 8.49
N TYR A 199 -10.19 5.59 7.61
CA TYR A 199 -9.42 5.66 6.38
C TYR A 199 -7.91 5.71 6.64
N LYS A 200 -7.44 6.54 7.58
CA LYS A 200 -6.01 6.63 7.92
C LYS A 200 -5.46 5.31 8.43
N GLN A 201 -6.21 4.63 9.29
CA GLN A 201 -5.79 3.35 9.88
C GLN A 201 -5.71 2.25 8.82
N GLU A 202 -6.75 2.07 8.01
CA GLU A 202 -6.74 1.04 6.95
C GLU A 202 -5.76 1.37 5.83
N ALA A 203 -5.64 2.64 5.44
CA ALA A 203 -4.66 3.09 4.47
C ALA A 203 -3.22 2.77 4.88
N PHE A 204 -2.93 2.89 6.18
CA PHE A 204 -1.64 2.54 6.74
C PHE A 204 -1.40 1.03 6.64
N THR A 205 -2.35 0.19 7.08
CA THR A 205 -2.22 -1.26 6.99
C THR A 205 -2.04 -1.75 5.54
N ILE A 206 -2.84 -1.23 4.59
CA ILE A 206 -2.69 -1.58 3.16
C ILE A 206 -1.30 -1.18 2.65
N PHE A 207 -0.80 -0.02 3.08
CA PHE A 207 0.53 0.46 2.68
C PHE A 207 1.66 -0.37 3.30
N GLU A 208 1.53 -0.87 4.52
CA GLU A 208 2.53 -1.77 5.12
C GLU A 208 2.57 -3.13 4.41
N THR A 209 1.41 -3.73 4.13
CA THR A 209 1.33 -5.01 3.39
C THR A 209 1.93 -4.92 1.99
N ARG A 210 1.98 -3.72 1.41
CA ARG A 210 2.60 -3.46 0.11
C ARG A 210 4.07 -3.92 0.05
N GLU A 211 4.83 -3.62 1.10
CA GLU A 211 6.26 -3.96 1.18
C GLU A 211 6.47 -5.47 1.21
N GLU A 212 5.64 -6.17 1.99
CA GLU A 212 5.63 -7.63 2.04
C GLU A 212 5.36 -8.23 0.66
N LEU A 213 4.31 -7.76 -0.02
CA LEU A 213 3.98 -8.18 -1.38
C LEU A 213 5.12 -7.92 -2.37
N LEU A 214 5.80 -6.77 -2.26
CA LEU A 214 6.94 -6.43 -3.12
C LEU A 214 8.06 -7.45 -2.94
N ARG A 215 8.45 -7.76 -1.70
CA ARG A 215 9.49 -8.76 -1.41
C ARG A 215 9.14 -10.11 -2.03
N HIS A 216 7.93 -10.59 -1.82
CA HIS A 216 7.50 -11.89 -2.34
C HIS A 216 7.49 -11.94 -3.87
N LEU A 217 6.96 -10.93 -4.54
CA LEU A 217 6.91 -10.91 -6.01
C LEU A 217 8.30 -10.79 -6.62
N VAL A 218 9.14 -9.89 -6.11
CA VAL A 218 10.53 -9.74 -6.60
C VAL A 218 11.30 -11.04 -6.44
N MET A 219 11.25 -11.66 -5.26
CA MET A 219 11.96 -12.92 -5.03
C MET A 219 11.41 -14.07 -5.87
N TYR A 220 10.09 -14.16 -6.01
CA TYR A 220 9.46 -15.16 -6.86
C TYR A 220 9.90 -15.02 -8.33
N ASP A 221 9.84 -13.81 -8.89
CA ASP A 221 10.23 -13.54 -10.26
C ASP A 221 11.73 -13.75 -10.47
N LEU A 222 12.56 -13.30 -9.52
CA LEU A 222 14.00 -13.50 -9.55
C LEU A 222 14.35 -15.00 -9.54
N LEU A 223 13.82 -15.77 -8.59
CA LEU A 223 14.16 -17.19 -8.43
C LEU A 223 13.64 -18.07 -9.58
N ARG A 224 12.56 -17.66 -10.25
CA ARG A 224 11.98 -18.38 -11.40
C ARG A 224 12.42 -17.86 -12.76
N SER A 225 13.09 -16.71 -12.82
CA SER A 225 13.66 -16.21 -14.07
C SER A 225 14.62 -17.26 -14.65
N ALA A 226 14.51 -17.50 -15.94
CA ALA A 226 15.44 -18.33 -16.70
C ALA A 226 15.75 -17.58 -17.99
N ILE A 227 17.02 -17.59 -18.39
CA ILE A 227 17.40 -17.11 -19.71
C ILE A 227 17.11 -18.28 -20.68
N LEU A 228 16.06 -18.14 -21.49
CA LEU A 228 15.77 -19.01 -22.64
C LEU A 228 16.39 -18.41 -23.90
#